data_AF-A0A7X9IK84-F1
#
_entry.id   AF-A0A7X9IK84-F1
#
_cell.length_a   1.000
_cell.length_b   1.000
_cell.length_c   1.000
_cell.angle_alpha   90.00
_cell.angle_beta   90.00
_cell.angle_gamma   90.00
#
_symmetry.space_group_name_H-M   'P 1'
#
loop_
_entity.id
_entity.type
_entity.pdbx_description
1 polymer ?
#
loop_
_entity_poly.entity_id
_entity_poly.type
_entity_poly.pdbx_seq_one_letter_code
_entity_poly.pdbx_strand_id
1 'polypeptide(L)'
;MKESWTLPEINYMFWLFQTISMLLTSWIVPGFKVVNIFGALLMVAALAFVNAHIWDAALFFEIPNSLTSQALTLIVANSVIFWILVKILPYIEISGLIAPIAAPLIFSVLSIVIGYAGEHVDWLKVFEDAINYINNLKSTLLQSKGQEALSTFNLFI
;
A
#
# COMPACT_ATOMS: atom_id res chain seq x y z
N MET A 1 -20.13 -38.75 -4.31
CA MET A 1 -18.89 -37.96 -4.11
C MET A 1 -19.32 -36.62 -3.53
N LYS A 2 -19.06 -36.37 -2.24
CA LYS A 2 -19.36 -35.09 -1.60
C LYS A 2 -18.19 -34.15 -1.94
N GLU A 3 -18.41 -33.17 -2.80
CA GLU A 3 -17.52 -32.01 -2.89
C GLU A 3 -17.51 -31.36 -1.50
N SER A 4 -16.40 -31.51 -0.77
CA SER A 4 -16.16 -30.73 0.42
C SER A 4 -15.91 -29.31 -0.04
N TRP A 5 -16.91 -28.45 0.07
CA TRP A 5 -16.79 -27.01 -0.12
C TRP A 5 -15.76 -26.45 0.87
N THR A 6 -14.48 -26.48 0.50
CA THR A 6 -13.42 -25.76 1.19
C THR A 6 -13.62 -24.29 0.86
N LEU A 7 -13.80 -23.46 1.89
CA LEU A 7 -13.87 -22.02 1.70
C LEU A 7 -12.56 -21.56 1.05
N PRO A 8 -12.61 -20.62 0.09
CA PRO A 8 -11.40 -20.05 -0.47
C PRO A 8 -10.55 -19.46 0.66
N GLU A 9 -9.28 -19.84 0.70
CA GLU A 9 -8.35 -19.36 1.73
C GLU A 9 -8.16 -17.85 1.59
N ILE A 10 -8.45 -17.11 2.65
CA ILE A 10 -8.25 -15.66 2.67
C ILE A 10 -6.76 -15.39 2.81
N ASN A 11 -6.14 -14.82 1.78
CA ASN A 11 -4.74 -14.39 1.84
C ASN A 11 -4.63 -13.04 2.59
N TYR A 12 -4.45 -13.11 3.91
CA TYR A 12 -4.33 -11.91 4.76
C TYR A 12 -3.14 -11.01 4.38
N MET A 13 -2.03 -11.60 3.91
CA MET A 13 -0.84 -10.84 3.52
C MET A 13 -1.08 -10.03 2.24
N PHE A 14 -1.82 -10.60 1.29
CA PHE A 14 -2.26 -9.87 0.10
C PHE A 14 -3.05 -8.61 0.51
N TRP A 15 -4.07 -8.76 1.35
CA TRP A 15 -4.88 -7.62 1.81
C TRP A 15 -4.05 -6.55 2.52
N LEU A 16 -3.08 -6.96 3.34
CA LEU A 16 -2.16 -6.06 4.02
C LEU A 16 -1.29 -5.29 3.02
N PHE A 17 -0.62 -5.99 2.10
CA PHE A 17 0.26 -5.39 1.09
C PHE A 17 -0.48 -4.47 0.13
N GLN A 18 -1.69 -4.84 -0.30
CA GLN A 18 -2.52 -3.96 -1.11
C GLN A 18 -2.93 -2.70 -0.35
N THR A 19 -3.28 -2.82 0.94
CA THR A 19 -3.63 -1.66 1.77
C THR A 19 -2.44 -0.72 1.96
N ILE A 20 -1.23 -1.26 2.20
CA ILE A 20 0.00 -0.47 2.27
C ILE A 20 0.28 0.22 0.93
N SER A 21 0.11 -0.49 -0.19
CA SER A 21 0.29 0.06 -1.54
C SER A 21 -0.67 1.24 -1.80
N MET A 22 -1.93 1.14 -1.35
CA MET A 22 -2.91 2.22 -1.47
C MET A 22 -2.55 3.44 -0.61
N LEU A 23 -2.09 3.22 0.63
CA LEU A 23 -1.64 4.30 1.50
C LEU A 23 -0.44 5.04 0.89
N LEU A 24 0.55 4.31 0.40
CA LEU A 24 1.71 4.89 -0.28
C LEU A 24 1.30 5.62 -1.56
N THR A 25 0.34 5.09 -2.32
CA THR A 25 -0.21 5.78 -3.49
C THR A 25 -0.75 7.15 -3.11
N SER A 26 -1.47 7.26 -1.98
CA SER A 26 -2.00 8.54 -1.49
C SER A 26 -0.92 9.53 -1.06
N TRP A 27 0.28 9.04 -0.70
CA TRP A 27 1.40 9.92 -0.38
C TRP A 27 2.15 10.40 -1.63
N ILE A 28 2.22 9.56 -2.67
CA ILE A 28 2.94 9.88 -3.90
C ILE A 28 2.11 10.74 -4.84
N VAL A 29 0.81 10.45 -4.97
CA VAL A 29 -0.05 11.09 -5.97
C VAL A 29 -0.64 12.39 -5.43
N PRO A 30 -0.23 13.56 -5.95
CA PRO A 30 -0.77 14.83 -5.50
C PRO A 30 -2.26 14.91 -5.80
N GLY A 31 -3.03 15.36 -4.82
CA GLY A 31 -4.47 15.50 -4.93
C GLY A 31 -5.27 14.22 -4.68
N PHE A 32 -4.63 13.07 -4.41
CA PHE A 32 -5.29 11.87 -3.90
C PHE A 32 -4.98 11.71 -2.41
N LYS A 33 -6.00 11.72 -1.55
CA LYS A 33 -5.82 11.67 -0.09
C LYS A 33 -6.70 10.61 0.53
N VAL A 34 -6.08 9.78 1.37
CA VAL A 34 -6.75 8.77 2.17
C VAL A 34 -6.69 9.21 3.63
N VAL A 35 -7.85 9.36 4.28
CA VAL A 35 -7.93 9.95 5.63
C VAL A 35 -7.40 9.00 6.70
N ASN A 36 -7.63 7.70 6.56
CA ASN A 36 -7.22 6.69 7.51
C ASN A 36 -7.03 5.32 6.85
N ILE A 37 -6.47 4.36 7.60
CA ILE A 37 -6.23 2.99 7.12
C ILE A 37 -7.51 2.28 6.65
N PHE A 38 -8.67 2.57 7.26
CA PHE A 38 -9.94 1.98 6.83
C PHE A 38 -10.37 2.47 5.45
N GLY A 39 -10.11 3.73 5.11
CA GLY A 39 -10.32 4.27 3.76
C GLY A 39 -9.49 3.54 2.70
N ALA A 40 -8.21 3.27 3.00
CA ALA A 40 -7.34 2.49 2.11
C ALA A 40 -7.85 1.06 1.92
N LEU A 41 -8.21 0.39 3.03
CA LEU A 41 -8.72 -0.98 2.99
C LEU A 41 -10.04 -1.07 2.20
N LEU A 42 -10.96 -0.12 2.41
CA LEU A 42 -12.22 -0.03 1.66
C LEU A 42 -11.98 0.18 0.17
N MET A 43 -11.03 1.03 -0.21
CA MET A 43 -10.67 1.23 -1.61
C MET A 43 -10.15 -0.05 -2.25
N VAL A 44 -9.24 -0.74 -1.57
CA VAL A 44 -8.68 -2.01 -2.02
C VAL A 44 -9.77 -3.07 -2.14
N ALA A 45 -10.67 -3.18 -1.17
CA ALA A 45 -11.79 -4.12 -1.20
C ALA A 45 -12.76 -3.82 -2.34
N ALA A 46 -13.08 -2.55 -2.58
CA ALA A 46 -13.94 -2.15 -3.68
C ALA A 46 -13.29 -2.40 -5.04
N LEU A 47 -11.99 -2.09 -5.20
CA LEU A 47 -11.24 -2.41 -6.42
C LEU A 47 -11.17 -3.92 -6.67
N ALA A 48 -10.87 -4.71 -5.64
CA ALA A 48 -10.85 -6.17 -5.73
C ALA A 48 -12.23 -6.72 -6.13
N PHE A 49 -13.31 -6.17 -5.56
CA PHE A 49 -14.68 -6.54 -5.91
C PHE A 49 -15.02 -6.20 -7.36
N VAL A 50 -14.68 -4.99 -7.82
CA VAL A 50 -14.89 -4.56 -9.21
C VAL A 50 -14.08 -5.45 -10.16
N ASN A 51 -12.84 -5.75 -9.83
CA ASN A 51 -11.99 -6.59 -10.67
C ASN A 51 -12.49 -8.04 -10.76
N ALA A 52 -13.11 -8.55 -9.70
CA ALA A 52 -13.66 -9.89 -9.67
C ALA A 52 -15.00 -10.04 -10.43
N HIS A 53 -15.78 -8.96 -10.59
CA HIS A 53 -17.16 -9.06 -11.13
C HIS A 53 -17.40 -8.27 -12.42
N ILE A 54 -16.76 -7.10 -12.57
CA ILE A 54 -17.08 -6.15 -13.63
C ILE A 54 -15.97 -6.15 -14.68
N TRP A 55 -14.72 -6.10 -14.24
CA TRP A 55 -13.59 -5.82 -15.12
C TRP A 55 -12.34 -6.57 -14.67
N ASP A 56 -12.10 -7.76 -15.23
CA ASP A 56 -10.84 -8.45 -15.01
C ASP A 56 -9.72 -7.75 -15.81
N ALA A 57 -9.02 -6.84 -15.14
CA ALA A 57 -7.89 -6.13 -15.73
C ALA A 57 -6.75 -7.09 -16.15
N ALA A 58 -6.64 -8.28 -15.54
CA ALA A 58 -5.63 -9.28 -15.88
C ALA A 58 -5.97 -10.00 -17.19
N LEU A 59 -7.24 -10.35 -17.41
CA LEU A 59 -7.73 -10.95 -18.65
C LEU A 59 -7.43 -10.06 -19.86
N PHE A 60 -7.43 -8.74 -19.68
CA PHE A 60 -7.09 -7.84 -20.77
C PHE A 60 -5.63 -8.00 -21.18
N PHE A 61 -4.66 -8.23 -20.28
CA PHE A 61 -3.24 -8.43 -20.65
C PHE A 61 -2.98 -9.68 -21.51
N GLU A 62 -3.93 -10.63 -21.56
CA GLU A 62 -3.77 -11.89 -22.29
C GLU A 62 -4.08 -11.78 -23.80
N ILE A 63 -4.71 -10.69 -24.27
CA ILE A 63 -5.09 -10.54 -25.70
C ILE A 63 -4.01 -9.76 -26.47
N PRO A 64 -3.21 -10.39 -27.34
CA PRO A 64 -2.10 -9.72 -28.01
C PRO A 64 -2.55 -9.24 -29.38
N ASN A 65 -2.92 -7.96 -29.54
CA ASN A 65 -3.08 -7.37 -30.90
C ASN A 65 -2.73 -5.88 -31.03
N SER A 66 -2.52 -5.12 -29.96
CA SER A 66 -1.86 -3.81 -30.01
C SER A 66 -1.55 -3.28 -28.61
N LEU A 67 -0.28 -3.38 -28.19
CA LEU A 67 0.22 -2.90 -26.88
C LEU A 67 -0.27 -1.48 -26.56
N THR A 68 -0.32 -0.59 -27.55
CA THR A 68 -0.71 0.81 -27.37
C THR A 68 -2.20 0.98 -27.07
N SER A 69 -3.09 0.33 -27.83
CA SER A 69 -4.55 0.45 -27.63
C SER A 69 -4.96 -0.19 -26.31
N GLN A 70 -4.31 -1.30 -25.99
CA GLN A 70 -4.58 -2.08 -24.79
C GLN A 70 -4.16 -1.35 -23.51
N ALA A 71 -2.95 -0.79 -23.51
CA ALA A 71 -2.47 0.03 -22.40
C ALA A 71 -3.35 1.26 -22.19
N LEU A 72 -3.74 1.96 -23.27
CA LEU A 72 -4.61 3.12 -23.16
C LEU A 72 -5.99 2.75 -22.61
N THR A 73 -6.58 1.65 -23.08
CA THR A 73 -7.87 1.15 -22.58
C THR A 73 -7.78 0.80 -21.09
N LEU A 74 -6.72 0.13 -20.66
CA LEU A 74 -6.48 -0.20 -19.25
C LEU A 74 -6.33 1.06 -18.40
N ILE A 75 -5.55 2.05 -18.86
CA ILE A 75 -5.39 3.33 -18.16
C ILE A 75 -6.77 3.99 -18.01
N VAL A 76 -7.51 4.15 -19.10
CA VAL A 76 -8.81 4.84 -19.09
C VAL A 76 -9.83 4.11 -18.22
N ALA A 77 -9.97 2.78 -18.39
CA ALA A 77 -10.91 1.97 -17.63
C ALA A 77 -10.60 2.01 -16.12
N ASN A 78 -9.34 1.77 -15.74
CA ASN A 78 -8.94 1.84 -14.33
C ASN A 78 -9.11 3.24 -13.75
N SER A 79 -8.85 4.29 -14.54
CA SER A 79 -9.06 5.68 -14.11
C SER A 79 -10.53 5.98 -13.86
N VAL A 80 -11.43 5.52 -14.76
CA VAL A 80 -12.87 5.71 -14.62
C VAL A 80 -13.40 4.94 -13.40
N ILE A 81 -13.02 3.67 -13.26
CA ILE A 81 -13.39 2.84 -12.10
C ILE A 81 -12.92 3.50 -10.81
N PHE A 82 -11.63 3.86 -10.73
CA PHE A 82 -11.05 4.48 -9.55
C PHE A 82 -11.77 5.79 -9.21
N TRP A 83 -12.02 6.65 -10.20
CA TRP A 83 -12.76 7.90 -10.00
C TRP A 83 -14.17 7.68 -9.45
N ILE A 84 -14.89 6.68 -9.95
CA ILE A 84 -16.22 6.31 -9.44
C ILE A 84 -16.12 5.86 -7.98
N LEU A 85 -15.17 4.98 -7.66
CA LEU A 85 -15.00 4.46 -6.31
C LEU A 85 -14.67 5.55 -5.29
N VAL A 86 -13.80 6.49 -5.63
CA VAL A 86 -13.47 7.61 -4.72
C VAL A 86 -14.71 8.47 -4.42
N LYS A 87 -15.65 8.60 -5.36
CA LYS A 87 -16.89 9.36 -5.13
C LYS A 87 -17.89 8.63 -4.22
N ILE A 88 -17.83 7.30 -4.17
CA ILE A 88 -18.78 6.47 -3.42
C ILE A 88 -18.24 6.17 -2.02
N LEU A 89 -16.94 5.95 -1.89
CA LEU A 89 -16.33 5.50 -0.65
C LEU A 89 -16.08 6.65 0.32
N PRO A 90 -16.40 6.47 1.62
CA PRO A 90 -16.02 7.44 2.64
C PRO A 90 -14.51 7.41 2.88
N TYR A 91 -13.98 8.49 3.47
CA TYR A 91 -12.57 8.61 3.89
C TYR A 91 -11.55 8.69 2.75
N ILE A 92 -12.02 8.94 1.53
CA ILE A 92 -11.17 9.14 0.36
C ILE A 92 -11.53 10.47 -0.29
N GLU A 93 -10.52 11.30 -0.52
CA GLU A 93 -10.66 12.61 -1.13
C GLU A 93 -9.82 12.65 -2.41
N ILE A 94 -10.38 13.22 -3.48
CA ILE A 94 -9.64 13.43 -4.72
C ILE A 94 -9.86 14.84 -5.25
N SER A 95 -8.77 15.45 -5.71
CA SER A 95 -8.71 16.81 -6.22
C SER A 95 -7.86 16.87 -7.48
N GLY A 96 -8.29 17.70 -8.42
CA GLY A 96 -7.66 17.83 -9.74
C GLY A 96 -8.06 16.73 -10.74
N LEU A 97 -7.67 16.94 -11.99
CA LEU A 97 -7.97 16.04 -13.11
C LEU A 97 -6.94 14.92 -13.28
N ILE A 98 -5.73 15.10 -12.75
CA ILE A 98 -4.61 14.16 -12.94
C ILE A 98 -4.68 13.04 -11.90
N ALA A 99 -5.11 13.34 -10.67
CA ALA A 99 -5.12 12.36 -9.58
C ALA A 99 -5.92 11.08 -9.89
N PRO A 100 -7.12 11.13 -10.50
CA PRO A 100 -7.88 9.92 -10.83
C PRO A 100 -7.21 9.02 -11.87
N ILE A 101 -6.28 9.59 -12.67
CA ILE A 101 -5.53 8.85 -13.69
C ILE A 101 -4.24 8.29 -13.10
N ALA A 102 -3.50 9.13 -12.37
CA ALA A 102 -2.22 8.75 -11.79
C ALA A 102 -2.36 7.76 -10.63
N ALA A 103 -3.37 7.92 -9.76
CA ALA A 103 -3.56 7.08 -8.59
C ALA A 103 -3.68 5.58 -8.91
N PRO A 104 -4.58 5.12 -9.80
CA PRO A 104 -4.65 3.68 -10.12
C PRO A 104 -3.37 3.15 -10.77
N LEU A 105 -2.65 3.96 -11.55
CA LEU A 105 -1.38 3.53 -12.16
C LEU A 105 -0.28 3.35 -11.13
N ILE A 106 -0.09 4.34 -10.26
CA ILE A 106 0.90 4.26 -9.18
C ILE A 106 0.53 3.14 -8.21
N PHE A 107 -0.76 2.97 -7.90
CA PHE A 107 -1.24 1.84 -7.11
C PHE A 107 -0.86 0.51 -7.73
N SER A 108 -1.14 0.28 -9.03
CA SER A 108 -0.76 -0.96 -9.71
C SER A 108 0.75 -1.22 -9.64
N VAL A 109 1.58 -0.21 -9.87
CA VAL A 109 3.05 -0.34 -9.78
C VAL A 109 3.48 -0.71 -8.36
N LEU A 110 2.97 0.00 -7.34
CA LEU A 110 3.30 -0.26 -5.94
C LEU A 110 2.84 -1.65 -5.50
N SER A 111 1.64 -2.08 -5.91
CA SER A 111 1.11 -3.40 -5.61
C SER A 111 2.00 -4.52 -6.17
N ILE A 112 2.56 -4.34 -7.38
CA ILE A 112 3.51 -5.29 -7.97
C ILE A 112 4.82 -5.28 -7.18
N VAL A 113 5.39 -4.09 -6.93
CA VAL A 113 6.68 -3.96 -6.23
C VAL A 113 6.60 -4.51 -4.81
N ILE A 114 5.55 -4.17 -4.07
CA ILE A 114 5.35 -4.63 -2.68
C ILE A 114 4.97 -6.10 -2.66
N GLY A 115 4.16 -6.59 -3.60
CA GLY A 115 3.88 -8.02 -3.72
C GLY A 115 5.16 -8.81 -3.93
N TYR A 116 6.00 -8.38 -4.88
CA TYR A 116 7.28 -9.02 -5.17
C TYR A 116 8.26 -8.96 -3.99
N ALA A 117 8.40 -7.80 -3.35
CA ALA A 117 9.21 -7.65 -2.14
C ALA A 117 8.64 -8.50 -0.99
N GLY A 118 7.32 -8.58 -0.88
CA GLY A 118 6.58 -9.36 0.09
C GLY A 118 6.98 -10.83 0.10
N GLU A 119 7.17 -11.41 -1.08
CA GLU A 119 7.52 -12.82 -1.27
C GLU A 119 9.02 -13.10 -1.11
N HIS A 120 9.89 -12.13 -1.40
CA HIS A 120 11.35 -12.33 -1.44
C HIS A 120 12.09 -11.76 -0.21
N VAL A 121 11.43 -10.92 0.59
CA VAL A 121 12.01 -10.33 1.79
C VAL A 121 11.62 -11.18 3.00
N ASP A 122 12.62 -11.62 3.76
CA ASP A 122 12.41 -12.22 5.07
C ASP A 122 12.02 -11.12 6.07
N TRP A 123 10.71 -10.86 6.17
CA TRP A 123 10.15 -9.83 7.02
C TRP A 123 10.47 -10.04 8.51
N LEU A 124 10.72 -11.28 8.95
CA LEU A 124 11.14 -11.54 10.33
C LEU A 124 12.51 -10.92 10.58
N LYS A 125 13.45 -11.12 9.65
CA LYS A 125 14.78 -10.54 9.74
C LYS A 125 14.75 -9.01 9.69
N VAL A 126 13.94 -8.43 8.80
CA VAL A 126 13.78 -6.96 8.72
C VAL A 126 13.21 -6.39 10.03
N PHE A 127 12.25 -7.08 10.64
CA PHE A 127 11.67 -6.65 11.91
C PHE A 127 12.66 -6.75 13.07
N GLU A 128 13.45 -7.83 13.13
CA GLU A 128 14.54 -7.98 14.10
C GLU A 128 15.58 -6.86 13.95
N ASP A 129 16.01 -6.55 12.72
CA ASP A 129 16.96 -5.48 12.44
C ASP A 129 16.40 -4.10 12.85
N ALA A 130 15.12 -3.84 12.59
CA ALA A 130 14.45 -2.61 13.01
C ALA A 130 14.38 -2.47 14.53
N ILE A 131 14.02 -3.54 15.25
CA ILE A 131 14.00 -3.55 16.72
C ILE A 131 15.40 -3.30 17.28
N ASN A 132 16.41 -3.97 16.71
CA ASN A 132 17.80 -3.81 17.13
C ASN A 132 18.28 -2.37 16.92
N TYR A 133 17.93 -1.76 15.79
CA TYR A 133 18.25 -0.36 15.52
C TYR A 133 17.61 0.59 16.54
N ILE A 134 16.33 0.40 16.86
CA ILE A 134 15.63 1.22 17.87
C ILE A 134 16.25 1.06 19.26
N ASN A 135 16.60 -0.17 19.65
CA ASN A 135 17.24 -0.44 20.94
C ASN A 135 18.62 0.23 21.05
N ASN A 136 19.39 0.23 19.96
CA ASN A 136 20.69 0.91 19.89
C ASN A 136 20.57 2.44 19.97
N LEU A 137 19.54 3.03 19.36
CA LEU A 137 19.26 4.46 19.51
C LEU A 137 18.87 4.81 20.95
N LYS A 138 18.01 3.99 21.56
CA LYS A 138 17.58 4.17 22.95
C LYS A 138 18.77 4.12 23.92
N SER A 139 19.67 3.15 23.76
CA SER A 139 20.85 3.02 24.63
C SER A 139 21.80 4.22 24.48
N THR A 140 22.00 4.70 23.25
CA THR A 140 22.84 5.88 22.96
C THR A 140 22.27 7.16 23.58
N LEU A 141 20.95 7.38 23.46
CA LEU A 141 20.27 8.54 24.06
C LEU A 141 20.32 8.51 25.60
N LEU A 142 20.18 7.34 26.21
CA LEU A 142 20.29 7.19 27.66
C LEU A 142 21.72 7.43 28.16
N GLN A 143 22.72 6.97 27.41
CA GLN A 143 24.13 7.17 27.75
C GLN A 143 24.55 8.64 27.63
N SER A 144 24.07 9.34 26.58
CA SER A 144 24.25 10.78 26.39
C SER A 144 23.69 11.59 27.58
N LYS A 145 22.45 11.31 28.01
CA LYS A 145 21.86 12.00 29.17
C LYS A 145 22.60 11.72 30.47
N GLY A 146 23.10 10.49 30.65
CA GLY A 146 23.91 10.13 31.82
C GLY A 146 25.22 10.89 31.91
N GLN A 147 25.91 11.09 30.78
CA GLN A 147 27.17 11.87 30.75
C GLN A 147 26.96 13.35 31.05
N GLU A 148 25.87 13.95 30.56
CA GLU A 148 25.54 15.35 30.80
C GLU A 148 25.21 15.63 32.29
N ALA A 149 24.56 14.68 32.96
CA ALA A 149 24.29 14.75 34.39
C ALA A 149 25.56 14.63 35.25
N LEU A 150 26.53 13.80 34.83
CA LEU A 150 27.80 13.63 35.53
C LEU A 150 28.73 14.85 35.35
N SER A 151 28.74 15.47 34.15
CA SER A 151 29.55 16.67 33.91
C SER A 151 29.04 17.89 34.66
N THR A 152 27.72 18.05 34.79
CA THR A 152 27.12 19.10 35.62
C THR A 152 27.40 18.87 37.10
N PHE A 153 27.29 17.64 37.61
CA PHE A 153 27.61 17.34 39.01
C PHE A 153 29.08 17.66 39.38
N ASN A 154 30.04 17.35 38.52
CA ASN A 154 31.46 17.68 38.73
C ASN A 154 31.79 19.18 38.68
N LEU A 155 30.90 20.05 38.20
CA LEU A 155 31.08 21.51 38.25
C LEU A 155 30.63 22.12 39.60
N PHE A 156 29.91 21.37 40.42
CA PHE A 156 29.37 21.83 41.72
C PHE A 156 30.12 21.26 42.94
N ILE A 157 31.13 20.41 42.75
CA ILE A 157 32.03 19.88 43.78
C ILE A 157 33.42 20.48 43.59
#